data_AF-F4GHD8-F1
#
_entry.id   AF-F4GHD8-F1
#
_cell.length_a   1.000
_cell.length_b   1.000
_cell.length_c   1.000
_cell.angle_alpha   90.00
_cell.angle_beta   90.00
_cell.angle_gamma   90.00
#
_symmetry.space_group_name_H-M   'P 1'
#
loop_
_entity.id
_entity.type
_entity.pdbx_description
1 polymer ?
#
loop_
_entity_poly.entity_id
_entity_poly.type
_entity_poly.pdbx_seq_one_letter_code
_entity_poly.pdbx_strand_id
1 'polypeptide(L)'
;MDGSIITAEDLKAEVKAYNYKALTGGDDAIAVRAIEKATLWAQAKVMAASGSFEADTPINREIVLKRALYELYSYGENEAVAADKKDDALEILRAVYGNAVDAAGYQAAGGGVSQTSLPASSVVKGRISREPRHEDDIHRQV
;
A
#
# COMPACT_ATOMS: atom_id res chain seq x y z
N MET A 1 -12.68 -5.80 10.05
CA MET A 1 -11.64 -6.51 10.81
C MET A 1 -10.48 -5.54 10.92
N ASP A 2 -10.11 -5.22 12.15
CA ASP A 2 -9.08 -4.22 12.46
C ASP A 2 -7.73 -4.77 12.00
N GLY A 3 -7.24 -4.27 10.86
CA GLY A 3 -6.10 -4.82 10.13
C GLY A 3 -4.73 -4.39 10.68
N SER A 4 -4.70 -3.61 11.76
CA SER A 4 -3.46 -3.20 12.41
C SER A 4 -3.33 -3.85 13.78
N ILE A 5 -2.33 -4.72 13.91
CA ILE A 5 -1.92 -5.27 15.21
C ILE A 5 -1.01 -4.27 15.95
N ILE A 6 -0.66 -3.15 15.31
CA ILE A 6 0.04 -2.02 15.93
C ILE A 6 -1.00 -0.96 16.34
N THR A 7 -0.90 -0.44 17.56
CA THR A 7 -1.79 0.61 18.07
C THR A 7 -1.04 1.91 18.36
N ALA A 8 -1.78 2.97 18.70
CA ALA A 8 -1.19 4.23 19.15
C ALA A 8 -0.32 4.04 20.40
N GLU A 9 -0.69 3.12 21.28
CA GLU A 9 0.05 2.76 22.51
C GLU A 9 1.43 2.18 22.19
N ASP A 10 1.55 1.36 21.14
CA ASP A 10 2.84 0.86 20.68
C ASP A 10 3.76 2.01 20.26
N LEU A 11 3.23 3.03 19.55
CA LEU A 11 4.02 4.22 19.20
C LEU A 11 4.38 5.04 20.45
N LYS A 12 3.46 5.20 21.41
CA LYS A 12 3.72 5.89 22.69
C LYS A 12 4.81 5.20 23.51
N ALA A 13 4.99 3.89 23.37
CA ALA A 13 6.08 3.15 24.03
C ALA A 13 7.45 3.42 23.38
N GLU A 14 7.48 3.68 22.07
CA GLU A 14 8.72 3.92 21.31
C GLU A 14 9.21 5.38 21.37
N VAL A 15 8.31 6.33 21.60
CA VAL A 15 8.67 7.75 21.68
C VAL A 15 8.41 8.35 23.06
N LYS A 16 9.30 9.24 23.48
CA LYS A 16 9.08 9.99 24.74
C LYS A 16 7.74 10.74 24.68
N ALA A 17 6.99 10.73 25.79
CA ALA A 17 5.64 11.29 25.83
C ALA A 17 5.53 12.74 25.33
N TYR A 18 6.53 13.59 25.62
CA TYR A 18 6.55 14.97 25.13
C TYR A 18 6.75 15.06 23.61
N ASN A 19 7.53 14.15 23.02
CA ASN A 19 7.69 14.06 21.56
C ASN A 19 6.40 13.57 20.93
N TYR A 20 5.76 12.54 21.48
CA TYR A 20 4.48 12.05 20.98
C TYR A 20 3.46 13.18 20.89
N LYS A 21 3.28 13.93 21.99
CA LYS A 21 2.37 15.08 22.04
C LYS A 21 2.75 16.17 21.04
N ALA A 22 4.05 16.44 20.86
CA ALA A 22 4.51 17.43 19.88
C ALA A 22 4.21 16.99 18.43
N LEU A 23 4.37 15.71 18.12
CA LEU A 23 4.15 15.16 16.78
C LEU A 23 2.66 15.01 16.44
N THR A 24 1.81 14.69 17.43
CA THR A 24 0.38 14.45 17.20
C THR A 24 -0.51 15.63 17.54
N GLY A 25 0.00 16.65 18.23
CA GLY A 25 -0.83 17.66 18.89
C GLY A 25 -1.66 17.10 20.05
N GLY A 26 -1.39 15.86 20.49
CA GLY A 26 -2.23 15.13 21.44
C GLY A 26 -3.42 14.42 20.81
N ASP A 27 -3.54 14.37 19.48
CA ASP A 27 -4.59 13.66 18.77
C ASP A 27 -4.10 12.29 18.25
N ASP A 28 -4.56 11.23 18.89
CA ASP A 28 -4.20 9.84 18.53
C ASP A 28 -4.65 9.48 17.10
N ALA A 29 -5.61 10.20 16.50
CA ALA A 29 -6.01 9.96 15.11
C ALA A 29 -4.85 10.20 14.11
N ILE A 30 -3.91 11.08 14.45
CA ILE A 30 -2.68 11.28 13.67
C ILE A 30 -1.80 10.03 13.70
N ALA A 31 -1.62 9.44 14.89
CA ALA A 31 -0.86 8.20 15.04
C ALA A 31 -1.53 7.03 14.32
N VAL A 32 -2.87 6.90 14.42
CA VAL A 32 -3.63 5.86 13.70
C VAL A 32 -3.42 5.97 12.18
N ARG A 33 -3.53 7.17 11.61
CA ARG A 33 -3.27 7.37 10.17
C ARG A 33 -1.83 7.04 9.77
N ALA A 34 -0.85 7.34 10.63
CA ALA A 34 0.54 6.97 10.40
C ALA A 34 0.72 5.45 10.35
N ILE A 35 0.06 4.72 11.26
CA ILE A 35 0.06 3.26 11.30
C ILE A 35 -0.60 2.66 10.05
N GLU A 36 -1.74 3.20 9.61
CA GLU A 36 -2.44 2.73 8.40
C GLU A 36 -1.57 2.85 7.15
N LYS A 37 -0.93 4.02 6.96
CA LYS A 37 0.01 4.23 5.84
C LYS A 37 1.21 3.29 5.91
N ALA A 38 1.76 3.11 7.10
CA ALA A 38 2.89 2.21 7.33
C ALA A 38 2.56 0.76 7.03
N THR A 39 1.36 0.32 7.42
CA THR A 39 0.85 -1.02 7.17
C THR A 39 0.70 -1.27 5.68
N LEU A 40 0.07 -0.33 4.96
CA LEU A 40 -0.09 -0.42 3.51
C LEU A 40 1.27 -0.47 2.79
N TRP A 41 2.23 0.34 3.24
CA TRP A 41 3.58 0.34 2.69
C TRP A 41 4.30 -1.00 2.91
N ALA A 42 4.27 -1.52 4.14
CA ALA A 42 4.91 -2.79 4.49
C ALA A 42 4.26 -3.95 3.72
N GLN A 43 2.94 -3.99 3.68
CA GLN A 43 2.19 -4.98 2.92
C GLN A 43 2.59 -4.96 1.44
N ALA A 44 2.63 -3.79 0.80
CA ALA A 44 3.03 -3.67 -0.61
C ALA A 44 4.47 -4.16 -0.85
N LYS A 45 5.40 -3.77 0.01
CA LYS A 45 6.82 -4.16 -0.05
C LYS A 45 7.01 -5.66 0.10
N VAL A 46 6.38 -6.25 1.11
CA VAL A 46 6.50 -7.68 1.42
C VAL A 46 5.79 -8.51 0.35
N MET A 47 4.55 -8.17 -0.01
CA MET A 47 3.81 -8.91 -1.05
C MET A 47 4.54 -8.92 -2.40
N ALA A 48 5.26 -7.84 -2.76
CA ALA A 48 6.08 -7.80 -3.96
C ALA A 48 7.27 -8.79 -3.93
N ALA A 49 7.79 -9.11 -2.74
CA ALA A 49 8.95 -9.99 -2.55
C ALA A 49 8.57 -11.46 -2.25
N SER A 50 7.54 -11.69 -1.43
CA SER A 50 7.16 -13.02 -0.92
C SER A 50 5.79 -13.52 -1.37
N GLY A 51 4.93 -12.65 -1.90
CA GLY A 51 3.55 -12.98 -2.29
C GLY A 51 2.52 -13.02 -1.15
N SER A 52 2.93 -12.93 0.11
CA SER A 52 2.02 -12.87 1.28
C SER A 52 2.55 -11.98 2.39
N PHE A 53 1.66 -11.37 3.17
CA PHE A 53 1.99 -10.50 4.31
C PHE A 53 1.23 -10.94 5.55
N GLU A 54 1.97 -11.49 6.52
CA GLU A 54 1.44 -11.89 7.84
C GLU A 54 1.84 -10.82 8.87
N ALA A 55 0.88 -9.97 9.22
CA ALA A 55 1.12 -8.77 10.05
C ALA A 55 1.49 -9.08 11.50
N ASP A 56 1.19 -10.29 11.99
CA ASP A 56 1.39 -10.73 13.38
C ASP A 56 2.81 -11.22 13.67
N THR A 57 3.57 -11.54 12.63
CA THR A 57 4.95 -11.96 12.79
C THR A 57 5.77 -10.85 13.46
N PRO A 58 6.62 -11.16 14.46
CA PRO A 58 7.39 -10.14 15.19
C PRO A 58 8.19 -9.22 14.27
N ILE A 59 8.71 -9.76 13.17
CA ILE A 59 9.47 -9.02 12.17
C ILE A 59 8.59 -8.03 11.40
N ASN A 60 7.41 -8.46 10.92
CA ASN A 60 6.53 -7.55 10.17
C ASN A 60 5.92 -6.48 11.08
N ARG A 61 5.64 -6.82 12.35
CA ARG A 61 5.25 -5.84 13.37
C ARG A 61 6.31 -4.75 13.52
N GLU A 62 7.59 -5.13 13.62
CA GLU A 62 8.70 -4.17 13.76
C GLU A 62 8.86 -3.28 12.51
N ILE A 63 8.73 -3.86 11.31
CA ILE A 63 8.77 -3.10 10.05
C ILE A 63 7.65 -2.05 10.02
N VAL A 64 6.42 -2.44 10.38
CA VAL A 64 5.27 -1.53 10.42
C VAL A 64 5.49 -0.45 11.48
N LEU A 65 5.96 -0.81 12.67
CA LEU A 65 6.22 0.14 13.76
C LEU A 65 7.26 1.19 13.36
N LYS A 66 8.40 0.76 12.81
CA LYS A 66 9.46 1.67 12.33
C LYS A 66 8.97 2.56 11.19
N ARG A 67 8.18 2.01 10.26
CA ARG A 67 7.57 2.82 9.19
C ARG A 67 6.51 3.79 9.73
N ALA A 68 5.74 3.43 10.75
CA ALA A 68 4.76 4.31 11.37
C ALA A 68 5.44 5.47 12.09
N LEU A 69 6.59 5.22 12.74
CA LEU A 69 7.44 6.27 13.29
C LEU A 69 7.96 7.21 12.20
N TYR A 70 8.39 6.69 11.05
CA TYR A 70 8.72 7.54 9.89
C TYR A 70 7.56 8.47 9.52
N GLU A 71 6.34 7.93 9.34
CA GLU A 71 5.17 8.73 8.95
C GLU A 71 4.84 9.79 10.01
N LEU A 72 4.99 9.46 11.29
CA LEU A 72 4.72 10.37 12.40
C LEU A 72 5.76 11.50 12.49
N TYR A 73 7.05 11.18 12.37
CA TYR A 73 8.12 12.19 12.37
C TYR A 73 8.08 13.08 11.12
N SER A 74 7.76 12.51 9.95
CA SER A 74 7.58 13.30 8.72
C SER A 74 6.35 14.22 8.81
N TYR A 75 5.25 13.77 9.41
CA TYR A 75 4.09 14.63 9.69
C TYR A 75 4.46 15.83 10.59
N GLY A 76 5.33 15.59 11.58
CA GLY A 76 5.87 16.65 12.45
C GLY A 76 7.05 17.42 11.85
N GLU A 77 7.30 17.33 10.54
CA GLU A 77 8.37 18.01 9.80
C GLU A 77 9.79 17.72 10.34
N ASN A 78 9.97 16.58 11.03
CA ASN A 78 11.26 16.12 11.55
C ASN A 78 11.88 15.08 10.61
N GLU A 79 12.29 15.55 9.44
CA GLU A 79 12.73 14.68 8.33
C GLU A 79 14.03 13.92 8.61
N ALA A 80 14.93 14.47 9.43
CA ALA A 80 16.17 13.77 9.81
C ALA A 80 15.86 12.49 10.60
N VAL A 81 15.03 12.61 11.65
CA VAL A 81 14.63 11.44 12.45
C VAL A 81 13.73 10.51 11.65
N ALA A 82 12.87 11.06 10.78
CA ALA A 82 12.06 10.24 9.89
C ALA A 82 12.95 9.36 9.00
N ALA A 83 13.93 9.96 8.31
CA ALA A 83 14.85 9.25 7.43
C ALA A 83 15.54 8.07 8.13
N ASP A 84 16.05 8.28 9.35
CA ASP A 84 16.65 7.20 10.15
C ASP A 84 15.66 6.03 10.36
N LYS A 85 14.39 6.31 10.68
CA LYS A 85 13.37 5.27 10.87
C LYS A 85 12.99 4.54 9.59
N LYS A 86 13.03 5.23 8.45
CA LYS A 86 12.84 4.61 7.14
C LYS A 86 13.99 3.66 6.82
N ASP A 87 15.22 4.07 7.11
CA ASP A 87 16.41 3.26 6.81
C ASP A 87 16.44 2.00 7.69
N ASP A 88 16.12 2.12 9.00
CA ASP A 88 15.93 0.96 9.90
C ASP A 88 14.90 -0.03 9.33
N ALA A 89 13.73 0.46 8.89
CA ALA A 89 12.67 -0.38 8.34
C ALA A 89 13.09 -1.09 7.04
N LEU A 90 13.84 -0.39 6.17
CA LEU A 90 14.35 -0.93 4.93
C LEU A 90 15.47 -1.95 5.16
N GLU A 91 16.32 -1.73 6.16
CA GLU A 91 17.36 -2.68 6.56
C GLU A 91 16.74 -4.01 6.99
N ILE A 92 15.72 -3.97 7.85
CA ILE A 92 14.99 -5.17 8.28
C ILE A 92 14.30 -5.85 7.09
N LEU A 93 13.62 -5.08 6.23
CA LEU A 93 12.97 -5.62 5.03
C LEU A 93 13.96 -6.36 4.13
N ARG A 94 15.12 -5.76 3.85
CA ARG A 94 16.15 -6.36 2.98
C ARG A 94 16.79 -7.59 3.62
N ALA A 95 17.03 -7.55 4.93
CA ALA A 95 17.61 -8.69 5.65
C ALA A 95 16.68 -9.92 5.58
N VAL A 96 15.37 -9.72 5.57
CA VAL A 96 14.38 -10.80 5.66
C VAL A 96 13.87 -11.25 4.29
N TYR A 97 13.57 -10.30 3.40
CA TYR A 97 12.91 -10.55 2.12
C TYR A 97 13.82 -10.33 0.90
N GLY A 98 15.07 -9.91 1.13
CA GLY A 98 16.04 -9.62 0.08
C GLY A 98 15.73 -8.36 -0.72
N ASN A 99 16.48 -8.14 -1.80
CA ASN A 99 16.43 -6.92 -2.60
C ASN A 99 15.13 -6.75 -3.42
N ALA A 100 14.28 -7.79 -3.50
CA ALA A 100 13.01 -7.70 -4.21
C ALA A 100 12.05 -6.67 -3.60
N VAL A 101 12.22 -6.33 -2.32
CA VAL A 101 11.45 -5.26 -1.65
C VAL A 101 11.72 -3.88 -2.24
N ASP A 102 12.84 -3.67 -2.94
CA ASP A 102 13.16 -2.39 -3.58
C ASP A 102 12.51 -2.23 -4.97
N ALA A 103 11.85 -3.26 -5.50
CA ALA A 103 11.29 -3.28 -6.86
C ALA A 103 10.10 -2.32 -7.10
N ALA A 104 9.75 -1.48 -6.13
CA ALA A 104 8.78 -0.41 -6.33
C ALA A 104 9.40 0.73 -7.15
N GLY A 105 9.35 0.64 -8.48
CA GLY A 105 9.33 1.84 -9.33
C GLY A 105 10.03 1.86 -10.68
N TYR A 106 10.84 0.86 -11.07
CA TYR A 106 11.44 0.82 -12.41
C TYR A 106 11.53 -0.61 -12.96
N GLN A 107 10.54 -1.01 -13.75
CA GLN A 107 10.91 -1.67 -15.00
C GLN A 107 11.36 -0.55 -15.95
N ALA A 108 12.64 -0.21 -15.90
CA ALA A 108 13.24 0.48 -17.02
C ALA A 108 13.02 -0.40 -18.25
N ALA A 109 12.18 0.06 -19.16
CA ALA A 109 12.16 -0.45 -20.52
C ALA A 109 13.56 -0.22 -21.11
N GLY A 110 14.45 -1.22 -20.98
CA GLY A 110 15.83 -1.09 -21.39
C GLY A 110 16.73 -2.16 -20.78
N GLY A 111 16.45 -3.44 -21.05
CA GLY A 111 17.33 -4.51 -20.59
C GLY A 111 16.73 -5.91 -20.70
N GLY A 112 16.50 -6.37 -21.94
CA GLY A 112 16.40 -7.79 -22.32
C GLY A 112 15.64 -8.74 -21.38
N VAL A 113 14.31 -8.73 -21.43
CA VAL A 113 13.51 -9.90 -21.03
C VAL A 113 12.98 -10.58 -22.29
N SER A 114 13.42 -11.82 -22.53
CA SER A 114 12.87 -12.71 -23.55
C SER A 114 11.37 -12.83 -23.37
N GLN A 115 10.62 -12.35 -24.36
CA GLN A 115 9.17 -12.48 -24.41
C GLN A 115 8.83 -13.97 -24.46
N THR A 116 8.31 -14.51 -23.37
CA THR A 116 7.55 -15.75 -23.45
C THR A 116 6.14 -15.37 -23.87
N SER A 117 5.83 -15.60 -25.14
CA SER A 117 4.54 -15.27 -25.75
C SER A 117 3.39 -15.94 -25.01
N LEU A 118 2.38 -15.14 -24.62
CA LEU A 118 1.08 -15.67 -24.17
C LEU A 118 0.38 -16.37 -25.36
N PRO A 119 -0.30 -17.51 -25.15
CA PRO A 119 -1.05 -18.16 -26.21
C PRO A 119 -2.23 -17.30 -26.65
N ALA A 120 -2.38 -17.11 -27.97
CA ALA A 120 -3.44 -16.33 -28.58
C ALA A 120 -4.82 -16.93 -28.29
N SER A 121 -5.59 -16.31 -27.39
CA SER A 121 -7.03 -16.57 -27.30
C SER A 121 -7.76 -15.72 -28.35
N SER A 122 -8.33 -16.39 -29.34
CA SER A 122 -9.15 -15.77 -30.40
C SER A 122 -10.43 -15.17 -29.82
N VAL A 123 -10.50 -13.84 -29.76
CA VAL A 123 -11.71 -13.10 -29.39
C VAL A 123 -12.70 -13.19 -30.56
N VAL A 124 -13.77 -13.96 -30.37
CA VAL A 124 -14.91 -14.01 -31.30
C VAL A 124 -15.64 -12.67 -31.27
N LYS A 125 -15.64 -11.97 -32.39
CA LYS A 125 -16.31 -10.67 -32.58
C LYS A 125 -17.82 -10.87 -32.61
N GLY A 126 -18.49 -10.69 -31.48
CA GLY A 126 -19.94 -10.74 -31.36
C GLY A 126 -20.63 -9.68 -32.23
N ARG A 127 -21.51 -10.13 -33.12
CA ARG A 127 -22.31 -9.29 -34.03
C ARG A 127 -23.51 -8.77 -33.24
N ILE A 128 -23.50 -7.48 -32.90
CA ILE A 128 -24.64 -6.78 -32.27
C ILE A 128 -25.78 -6.66 -33.28
N SER A 129 -26.80 -7.50 -33.12
CA SER A 129 -28.08 -7.38 -33.84
C SER A 129 -28.86 -6.21 -33.26
N ARG A 130 -29.21 -5.23 -34.11
CA ARG A 130 -30.16 -4.17 -33.76
C ARG A 130 -31.57 -4.73 -33.83
N GLU A 131 -32.29 -4.74 -32.71
CA GLU A 131 -33.75 -4.93 -32.70
C GLU A 131 -34.45 -3.70 -33.31
N PRO A 132 -35.55 -3.89 -34.07
CA PRO A 132 -36.34 -2.78 -34.61
C PRO A 132 -37.24 -2.17 -33.52
N ARG A 133 -37.26 -0.83 -33.45
CA ARG A 133 -38.18 -0.07 -32.59
C ARG A 133 -39.60 -0.23 -33.13
N HIS A 134 -40.53 -0.56 -32.25
CA HIS A 134 -41.96 -0.50 -32.51
C HIS A 134 -42.37 0.98 -32.52
N GLU A 135 -42.79 1.51 -33.68
CA GLU A 135 -43.44 2.81 -33.78
C GLU A 135 -44.90 2.64 -33.39
N ASP A 136 -45.32 3.38 -32.36
CA ASP A 136 -46.70 3.53 -31.95
C ASP A 136 -47.50 4.23 -33.07
N ASP A 137 -48.43 3.49 -33.66
CA ASP A 137 -49.32 3.99 -34.70
C ASP A 137 -50.43 4.85 -34.06
N ILE A 138 -50.34 6.15 -34.30
CA ILE A 138 -51.26 7.17 -33.80
C ILE A 138 -52.56 7.07 -34.61
N HIS A 139 -53.61 6.53 -34.02
CA HIS A 139 -54.97 6.67 -34.54
C HIS A 139 -55.39 8.14 -34.55
N ARG A 140 -55.44 8.72 -35.76
CA ARG A 140 -56.22 9.92 -36.06
C ARG A 140 -57.24 9.59 -37.15
N GLN A 141 -58.49 9.84 -36.80
CA GLN A 141 -59.74 9.60 -37.53
C GLN A 141 -59.75 10.18 -38.95
N VAL A 142 -60.40 9.47 -39.89
CA VAL A 142 -61.51 9.98 -40.72
C VAL A 142 -62.49 8.85 -41.01
#